data_AF-A0A0G0VZR5-F1
#
_entry.id   AF-A0A0G0VZR5-F1
#
_cell.length_a   1.000
_cell.length_b   1.000
_cell.length_c   1.000
_cell.angle_alpha   90.00
_cell.angle_beta   90.00
_cell.angle_gamma   90.00
#
_symmetry.space_group_name_H-M   'P 1'
#
loop_
_entity.id
_entity.type
_entity.pdbx_description
1 polymer ?
#
loop_
_entity_poly.entity_id
_entity_poly.type
_entity_poly.pdbx_seq_one_letter_code
_entity_poly.pdbx_strand_id
1 'polypeptide(L)'
;MVGIKLDLLIEEVNKYQNLPYFCNYGVHKNTSTNNTLVGKGSAQEIALTTIEIANQENVKLLDLTPVQIYNFQKKHHIGIDCSGLTCQLLNFYFSLSLDPRKTSADMLTSPPLAQPIDVTQIQTGDLIRQKNGHHVLFIVSRINDTINYIDSSRLGGGVKTNSFSLLKPNIKIDGVFRLTSLQSIPDISAD
;
A
#
# COMPACT_ATOMS: atom_id res chain seq x y z
N MET A 1 12.96 15.50 -15.33
CA MET A 1 11.59 15.40 -14.75
C MET A 1 11.25 14.01 -14.21
N VAL A 2 11.82 12.91 -14.71
CA VAL A 2 11.58 11.55 -14.15
C VAL A 2 12.11 11.40 -12.70
N GLY A 3 13.26 12.01 -12.37
CA GLY A 3 13.84 11.93 -11.01
C GLY A 3 12.94 12.51 -9.91
N ILE A 4 12.38 13.71 -10.12
CA ILE A 4 11.52 14.39 -9.14
C ILE A 4 10.30 13.56 -8.74
N LYS A 5 9.68 12.88 -9.72
CA LYS A 5 8.50 12.06 -9.45
C LYS A 5 8.82 10.80 -8.62
N LEU A 6 10.01 10.23 -8.82
CA LEU A 6 10.48 9.09 -8.02
C LEU A 6 10.81 9.53 -6.59
N ASP A 7 11.45 10.68 -6.41
CA ASP A 7 11.78 11.21 -5.08
C ASP A 7 10.51 11.46 -4.25
N LEU A 8 9.50 12.09 -4.87
CA LEU A 8 8.19 12.29 -4.25
C LEU A 8 7.49 10.97 -3.91
N LEU A 9 7.60 9.94 -4.76
CA LEU A 9 7.08 8.61 -4.46
C LEU A 9 7.79 7.97 -3.28
N ILE A 10 9.11 8.12 -3.18
CA ILE A 10 9.89 7.59 -2.05
C ILE A 10 9.46 8.29 -0.75
N GLU A 11 9.26 9.61 -0.77
CA GLU A 11 8.71 10.35 0.36
C GLU A 11 7.32 9.84 0.76
N GLU A 12 6.43 9.59 -0.21
CA GLU A 12 5.10 9.05 0.07
C GLU A 12 5.17 7.64 0.67
N VAL A 13 6.00 6.76 0.10
CA VAL A 13 6.26 5.40 0.61
C VAL A 13 6.74 5.44 2.06
N ASN A 14 7.63 6.38 2.40
CA ASN A 14 8.18 6.52 3.75
C ASN A 14 7.11 6.86 4.80
N LYS A 15 6.01 7.52 4.42
CA LYS A 15 4.89 7.81 5.33
C LYS A 15 4.18 6.55 5.82
N TYR A 16 4.23 5.47 5.03
CA TYR A 16 3.62 4.19 5.39
C TYR A 16 4.58 3.22 6.06
N GLN A 17 5.89 3.45 5.94
CA GLN A 17 6.91 2.54 6.43
C GLN A 17 6.73 2.26 7.93
N ASN A 18 6.78 0.97 8.30
CA ASN A 18 6.56 0.49 9.66
C ASN A 18 5.14 0.66 10.20
N LEU A 19 4.12 0.97 9.39
CA LEU A 19 2.74 0.86 9.85
C LEU A 19 2.35 -0.63 10.06
N PRO A 20 1.54 -0.96 11.08
CA PRO A 20 1.06 -2.32 11.27
C PRO A 20 0.22 -2.82 10.10
N TYR A 21 0.26 -4.14 9.90
CA TYR A 21 -0.68 -4.80 9.02
C TYR A 21 -2.03 -4.87 9.73
N PHE A 22 -3.08 -4.39 9.07
CA PHE A 22 -4.45 -4.57 9.54
C PHE A 22 -5.38 -4.84 8.36
N CYS A 23 -6.25 -5.84 8.49
CA CYS A 23 -7.32 -6.11 7.55
C CYS A 23 -8.63 -6.35 8.29
N ASN A 24 -9.72 -5.75 7.79
CA ASN A 24 -11.06 -5.88 8.36
C ASN A 24 -11.73 -7.19 7.91
N TYR A 25 -11.14 -8.32 8.30
CA TYR A 25 -11.63 -9.67 7.97
C TYR A 25 -11.64 -10.57 9.21
N GLY A 26 -12.46 -11.62 9.16
CA GLY A 26 -12.52 -12.64 10.22
C GLY A 26 -12.93 -12.05 11.57
N VAL A 27 -12.15 -12.35 12.62
CA VAL A 27 -12.43 -11.93 14.00
C VAL A 27 -12.40 -10.41 14.21
N HIS A 28 -11.80 -9.65 13.28
CA HIS A 28 -11.74 -8.19 13.35
C HIS A 28 -12.81 -7.51 12.49
N LYS A 29 -13.69 -8.27 11.83
CA LYS A 29 -14.75 -7.73 10.99
C LYS A 29 -15.67 -6.83 11.82
N ASN A 30 -15.85 -5.57 11.39
CA ASN A 30 -16.69 -4.55 12.04
C ASN A 30 -16.21 -4.10 13.43
N THR A 31 -14.94 -4.35 13.79
CA THR A 31 -14.39 -3.90 15.08
C THR A 31 -14.08 -2.40 15.13
N SER A 32 -13.92 -1.76 13.97
CA SER A 32 -13.77 -0.31 13.85
C SER A 32 -15.02 0.29 13.20
N THR A 33 -15.61 1.29 13.85
CA THR A 33 -16.73 2.09 13.32
C THR A 33 -16.26 3.11 12.27
N ASN A 34 -14.95 3.37 12.21
CA ASN A 34 -14.38 4.29 11.23
C ASN A 34 -13.96 3.52 9.97
N ASN A 35 -14.80 3.61 8.94
CA ASN A 35 -14.58 3.03 7.61
C ASN A 35 -13.22 3.42 6.98
N THR A 36 -12.58 4.48 7.46
CA THR A 36 -11.26 4.94 6.99
C THR A 36 -10.14 3.98 7.40
N LEU A 37 -10.27 3.34 8.56
CA LEU A 37 -9.17 2.60 9.19
C LEU A 37 -9.26 1.10 9.02
N VAL A 38 -10.18 0.62 8.18
CA VAL A 38 -10.44 -0.80 7.93
C VAL A 38 -9.36 -1.48 7.06
N GLY A 39 -8.10 -1.04 7.21
CA GLY A 39 -6.96 -1.44 6.40
C GLY A 39 -6.79 -0.64 5.11
N LYS A 40 -7.50 0.49 4.96
CA LYS A 40 -7.63 1.23 3.68
C LYS A 40 -7.23 2.72 3.75
N GLY A 41 -6.94 3.24 4.93
CA GLY A 41 -6.69 4.66 5.14
C GLY A 41 -5.41 5.15 4.48
N SER A 42 -5.39 6.44 4.15
CA SER A 42 -4.18 7.15 3.75
C SER A 42 -3.24 7.32 4.95
N ALA A 43 -1.97 7.65 4.69
CA ALA A 43 -1.03 7.91 5.78
C ALA A 43 -1.51 9.04 6.71
N GLN A 44 -2.13 10.09 6.13
CA GLN A 44 -2.71 11.18 6.90
C GLN A 44 -3.86 10.72 7.79
N GLU A 45 -4.82 9.98 7.24
CA GLU A 45 -5.97 9.47 8.01
C GLU A 45 -5.50 8.53 9.13
N ILE A 46 -4.53 7.65 8.86
CA ILE A 46 -3.94 6.76 9.85
C ILE A 46 -3.25 7.56 10.97
N ALA A 47 -2.49 8.60 10.63
CA ALA A 47 -1.82 9.45 11.60
C ALA A 47 -2.82 10.22 12.48
N LEU A 48 -3.84 10.84 11.86
CA LEU A 48 -4.88 11.59 12.56
C LEU A 48 -5.63 10.71 13.55
N THR A 49 -6.06 9.51 13.15
CA THR A 49 -6.71 8.60 14.10
C THR A 49 -5.75 8.14 15.20
N THR A 50 -4.49 7.87 14.88
CA THR A 50 -3.51 7.51 15.93
C THR A 50 -3.46 8.62 17.00
N ILE A 51 -3.46 9.89 16.58
CA ILE A 51 -3.51 11.06 17.48
C ILE A 51 -4.84 11.14 18.24
N GLU A 52 -5.97 10.96 17.57
CA GLU A 52 -7.30 11.01 18.19
C GLU A 52 -7.44 9.99 19.32
N ILE A 53 -7.08 8.73 19.09
CA ILE A 53 -7.15 7.67 20.11
C ILE A 53 -6.14 7.92 21.21
N ALA A 54 -4.92 8.35 20.88
CA ALA A 54 -3.92 8.66 21.90
C ALA A 54 -4.39 9.80 22.83
N ASN A 55 -5.01 10.85 22.28
CA ASN A 55 -5.59 11.92 23.08
C ASN A 55 -6.74 11.43 23.96
N GLN A 56 -7.61 10.55 23.45
CA GLN A 56 -8.69 9.94 24.23
C GLN A 56 -8.16 9.11 25.40
N GLU A 57 -7.01 8.44 25.22
CA GLU A 57 -6.35 7.63 26.25
C GLU A 57 -5.34 8.42 27.10
N ASN A 58 -5.22 9.74 26.92
CA ASN A 58 -4.22 10.60 27.56
C ASN A 58 -2.75 10.12 27.34
N VAL A 59 -2.49 9.51 26.18
CA VAL A 59 -1.16 9.06 25.76
C VAL A 59 -0.49 10.16 24.93
N LYS A 60 0.68 10.64 25.38
CA LYS A 60 1.49 11.59 24.62
C LYS A 60 2.33 10.84 23.59
N LEU A 61 1.88 10.83 22.32
CA LEU A 61 2.61 10.14 21.24
C LEU A 61 4.05 10.62 21.06
N LEU A 62 4.33 11.89 21.36
CA LEU A 62 5.68 12.47 21.27
C LEU A 62 6.67 11.85 22.26
N ASP A 63 6.18 11.24 23.35
CA ASP A 63 7.01 10.58 24.36
C ASP A 63 7.26 9.10 24.01
N LEU A 64 6.64 8.59 22.94
CA LEU A 64 6.74 7.19 22.53
C LEU A 64 7.84 6.99 21.48
N THR A 65 8.59 5.91 21.64
CA THR A 65 9.49 5.41 20.59
C THR A 65 8.70 4.88 19.39
N PRO A 66 9.30 4.77 18.19
CA PRO A 66 8.62 4.20 17.02
C PRO A 66 8.04 2.80 17.25
N VAL A 67 8.70 1.97 18.05
CA VAL A 67 8.22 0.62 18.41
C VAL A 67 6.98 0.71 19.32
N GLN A 68 6.95 1.66 20.26
CA GLN A 68 5.78 1.89 21.11
C GLN A 68 4.60 2.44 20.30
N ILE A 69 4.85 3.35 19.35
CA ILE A 69 3.82 3.84 18.42
C ILE A 69 3.26 2.69 17.58
N TYR A 70 4.14 1.84 17.02
CA TYR A 70 3.72 0.66 16.27
C TYR A 70 2.84 -0.27 17.10
N ASN A 71 3.24 -0.56 18.34
CA ASN A 71 2.47 -1.44 19.23
C ASN A 71 1.15 -0.79 19.66
N PHE A 72 1.12 0.53 19.87
CA PHE A 72 -0.09 1.29 20.13
C PHE A 72 -1.06 1.18 18.95
N GLN A 73 -0.61 1.49 17.74
CA GLN A 73 -1.42 1.36 16.52
C GLN A 73 -1.96 -0.07 16.36
N LYS A 74 -1.11 -1.08 16.55
CA LYS A 74 -1.50 -2.49 16.46
C LYS A 74 -2.56 -2.89 17.50
N LYS A 75 -2.40 -2.44 18.75
CA LYS A 75 -3.38 -2.64 19.84
C LYS A 75 -4.74 -2.05 19.48
N HIS A 76 -4.75 -0.90 18.80
CA HIS A 76 -5.95 -0.18 18.39
C HIS A 76 -6.43 -0.52 16.98
N HIS A 77 -5.90 -1.59 16.37
CA HIS A 77 -6.30 -2.03 15.03
C HIS A 77 -6.13 -0.95 13.96
N ILE A 78 -5.16 -0.06 14.15
CA ILE A 78 -4.75 0.96 13.18
C ILE A 78 -3.64 0.36 12.32
N GLY A 79 -3.89 0.29 11.02
CA GLY A 79 -2.94 -0.23 10.06
C GLY A 79 -3.51 -0.24 8.65
N ILE A 80 -2.77 -0.86 7.73
CA ILE A 80 -3.13 -0.91 6.31
C ILE A 80 -2.92 -2.31 5.75
N ASP A 81 -3.79 -2.76 4.86
CA ASP A 81 -3.64 -4.03 4.14
C ASP A 81 -2.88 -3.83 2.82
N CYS A 82 -2.50 -4.93 2.16
CA CYS A 82 -1.71 -4.88 0.93
C CYS A 82 -2.39 -4.09 -0.21
N SER A 83 -3.69 -4.29 -0.39
CA SER A 83 -4.46 -3.62 -1.45
C SER A 83 -4.80 -2.17 -1.12
N GLY A 84 -5.05 -1.85 0.16
CA GLY A 84 -5.24 -0.48 0.64
C GLY A 84 -3.97 0.34 0.41
N LEU A 85 -2.82 -0.21 0.81
CA LEU A 85 -1.51 0.42 0.57
C LEU A 85 -1.26 0.65 -0.92
N THR A 86 -1.45 -0.40 -1.73
CA THR A 86 -1.23 -0.32 -3.17
C THR A 86 -2.15 0.71 -3.82
N CYS A 87 -3.43 0.74 -3.45
CA CYS A 87 -4.40 1.70 -3.98
C CYS A 87 -4.01 3.15 -3.66
N GLN A 88 -3.60 3.43 -2.42
CA GLN A 88 -3.15 4.77 -2.02
C GLN A 88 -1.90 5.20 -2.80
N LEU A 89 -0.92 4.31 -2.96
CA LEU A 89 0.30 4.61 -3.72
C LEU A 89 0.04 4.79 -5.22
N LEU A 90 -0.91 4.05 -5.80
CA LEU A 90 -1.35 4.26 -7.17
C LEU A 90 -2.06 5.60 -7.33
N ASN A 91 -2.98 5.95 -6.42
CA ASN A 91 -3.63 7.26 -6.40
C ASN A 91 -2.60 8.39 -6.35
N PHE A 92 -1.61 8.28 -5.48
CA PHE A 92 -0.52 9.25 -5.40
C PHE A 92 0.30 9.31 -6.69
N TYR A 93 0.87 8.19 -7.12
CA TYR A 93 1.87 8.16 -8.20
C TYR A 93 1.26 8.48 -9.56
N PHE A 94 0.01 8.07 -9.78
CA PHE A 94 -0.67 8.24 -11.06
C PHE A 94 -1.77 9.29 -11.03
N SER A 95 -1.95 10.00 -9.90
CA SER A 95 -3.00 11.00 -9.72
C SER A 95 -4.40 10.44 -10.02
N LEU A 96 -4.66 9.22 -9.52
CA LEU A 96 -5.94 8.54 -9.66
C LEU A 96 -6.88 8.84 -8.49
N SER A 97 -8.16 8.59 -8.70
CA SER A 97 -9.22 8.71 -7.69
C SER A 97 -9.85 7.35 -7.36
N LEU A 98 -9.05 6.29 -7.28
CA LEU A 98 -9.55 4.97 -6.88
C LEU A 98 -10.01 5.02 -5.42
N ASP A 99 -11.19 4.48 -5.12
CA ASP A 99 -11.67 4.34 -3.74
C ASP A 99 -11.00 3.12 -3.08
N PRO A 100 -10.06 3.29 -2.13
CA PRO A 100 -9.35 2.17 -1.50
C PRO A 100 -10.30 1.22 -0.75
N ARG A 101 -11.47 1.69 -0.31
CA ARG A 101 -12.46 0.89 0.42
C ARG A 101 -13.24 -0.04 -0.50
N LYS A 102 -13.34 0.31 -1.78
CA LYS A 102 -13.99 -0.49 -2.82
C LYS A 102 -13.00 -1.23 -3.71
N THR A 103 -11.71 -1.04 -3.47
CA THR A 103 -10.65 -1.59 -4.33
C THR A 103 -9.97 -2.78 -3.66
N SER A 104 -10.11 -3.95 -4.28
CA SER A 104 -9.39 -5.16 -3.89
C SER A 104 -8.11 -5.34 -4.68
N ALA A 105 -7.23 -6.24 -4.23
CA ALA A 105 -6.09 -6.64 -5.04
C ALA A 105 -6.55 -7.13 -6.43
N ASP A 106 -7.64 -7.91 -6.51
CA ASP A 106 -8.16 -8.46 -7.77
C ASP A 106 -8.52 -7.37 -8.76
N MET A 107 -9.20 -6.32 -8.29
CA MET A 107 -9.54 -5.17 -9.13
C MET A 107 -8.28 -4.43 -9.62
N LEU A 108 -7.29 -4.24 -8.75
CA LEU A 108 -6.02 -3.58 -9.10
C LEU A 108 -5.22 -4.33 -10.18
N THR A 109 -5.44 -5.64 -10.31
CA THR A 109 -4.69 -6.50 -11.24
C THR A 109 -5.58 -7.19 -12.27
N SER A 110 -6.73 -6.59 -12.60
CA SER A 110 -7.64 -7.10 -13.62
C SER A 110 -8.02 -6.02 -14.63
N PRO A 111 -8.41 -6.41 -15.86
CA PRO A 111 -9.06 -5.49 -16.78
C PRO A 111 -10.36 -4.91 -16.19
N PRO A 112 -10.74 -3.67 -16.54
CA PRO A 112 -10.04 -2.79 -17.48
C PRO A 112 -8.86 -2.04 -16.85
N LEU A 113 -8.66 -2.11 -15.53
CA LEU A 113 -7.71 -1.25 -14.81
C LEU A 113 -6.25 -1.62 -15.10
N ALA A 114 -5.94 -2.91 -15.16
CA ALA A 114 -4.60 -3.41 -15.39
C ALA A 114 -4.57 -4.60 -16.36
N GLN A 115 -3.40 -4.80 -16.96
CA GLN A 115 -3.11 -5.93 -17.85
C GLN A 115 -1.85 -6.64 -17.39
N PRO A 116 -1.75 -7.96 -17.62
CA PRO A 116 -0.53 -8.69 -17.36
C PRO A 116 0.61 -8.20 -18.27
N ILE A 117 1.82 -8.19 -17.74
CA ILE A 117 3.05 -7.88 -18.48
C ILE A 117 4.12 -8.94 -18.20
N ASP A 118 5.16 -8.96 -19.04
CA ASP A 118 6.33 -9.81 -18.77
C ASP A 118 7.14 -9.28 -17.57
N VAL A 119 7.67 -10.20 -16.76
CA VAL A 119 8.48 -9.87 -15.58
C VAL A 119 9.74 -9.05 -15.93
N THR A 120 10.31 -9.25 -17.13
CA THR A 120 11.47 -8.47 -17.58
C THR A 120 11.13 -7.03 -17.91
N GLN A 121 9.85 -6.70 -18.04
CA GLN A 121 9.34 -5.36 -18.35
C GLN A 121 8.98 -4.53 -17.12
N ILE A 122 9.14 -5.08 -15.90
CA ILE A 122 8.81 -4.40 -14.64
C ILE A 122 9.42 -2.98 -14.59
N GLN A 123 8.60 -2.03 -14.17
CA GLN A 123 8.95 -0.64 -13.89
C GLN A 123 8.20 -0.11 -12.65
N THR A 124 8.53 1.11 -12.22
CA THR A 124 7.83 1.81 -11.12
C THR A 124 6.32 1.91 -11.39
N GLY A 125 5.53 1.60 -10.37
CA GLY A 125 4.06 1.65 -10.42
C GLY A 125 3.41 0.36 -10.92
N ASP A 126 4.19 -0.62 -11.39
CA ASP A 126 3.66 -1.96 -11.66
C ASP A 126 3.34 -2.70 -10.35
N LEU A 127 2.53 -3.75 -10.48
CA LEU A 127 2.06 -4.56 -9.36
C LEU A 127 2.52 -6.00 -9.53
N ILE A 128 2.92 -6.64 -8.43
CA ILE A 128 3.20 -8.09 -8.39
C ILE A 128 2.15 -8.78 -7.53
N ARG A 129 1.59 -9.88 -8.04
CA ARG A 129 0.69 -10.76 -7.29
C ARG A 129 1.46 -11.91 -6.66
N GLN A 130 1.07 -12.26 -5.43
CA GLN A 130 1.64 -13.38 -4.68
C GLN A 130 0.56 -14.15 -3.92
N LYS A 131 0.94 -15.31 -3.36
CA LYS A 131 0.11 -16.17 -2.51
C LYS A 131 -1.16 -16.63 -3.20
N ASN A 132 -1.02 -17.13 -4.43
CA ASN A 132 -2.12 -17.54 -5.31
C ASN A 132 -3.07 -16.36 -5.58
N GLY A 133 -2.46 -15.17 -5.72
CA GLY A 133 -3.18 -13.91 -5.87
C GLY A 133 -3.61 -13.24 -4.56
N HIS A 134 -3.66 -13.84 -3.39
CA HIS A 134 -4.24 -13.14 -2.23
C HIS A 134 -3.42 -11.95 -1.67
N HIS A 135 -2.26 -11.65 -2.26
CA HIS A 135 -1.39 -10.55 -1.86
C HIS A 135 -0.90 -9.76 -3.08
N VAL A 136 -0.69 -8.46 -2.88
CA VAL A 136 -0.19 -7.55 -3.92
C VAL A 136 0.97 -6.71 -3.38
N LEU A 137 1.98 -6.52 -4.22
CA LEU A 137 3.14 -5.66 -3.99
C LEU A 137 3.09 -4.49 -4.96
N PHE A 138 3.56 -3.32 -4.54
CA PHE A 138 3.74 -2.15 -5.40
C PHE A 138 5.22 -1.96 -5.72
N ILE A 139 5.57 -1.84 -7.01
CA ILE A 139 6.96 -1.61 -7.43
C ILE A 139 7.32 -0.14 -7.29
N VAL A 140 8.31 0.15 -6.44
CA VAL A 140 8.80 1.51 -6.18
C VAL A 140 9.84 1.91 -7.21
N SER A 141 10.81 1.03 -7.49
CA SER A 141 11.85 1.31 -8.47
C SER A 141 12.50 0.05 -9.02
N ARG A 142 13.17 0.22 -10.16
CA ARG A 142 14.05 -0.77 -10.76
C ARG A 142 15.42 -0.13 -10.99
N ILE A 143 16.46 -0.76 -10.47
CA ILE A 143 17.86 -0.38 -10.69
C ILE A 143 18.57 -1.61 -11.25
N ASN A 144 18.85 -1.60 -12.55
CA ASN A 144 19.35 -2.77 -13.28
C ASN A 144 18.39 -3.98 -13.10
N ASP A 145 18.89 -5.06 -12.50
CA ASP A 145 18.13 -6.27 -12.19
C ASP A 145 17.53 -6.28 -10.78
N THR A 146 17.77 -5.24 -9.98
CA THR A 146 17.21 -5.12 -8.64
C THR A 146 15.88 -4.40 -8.70
N ILE A 147 14.83 -5.07 -8.22
CA ILE A 147 13.49 -4.51 -8.05
C ILE A 147 13.31 -4.14 -6.58
N ASN A 148 12.99 -2.87 -6.33
CA ASN A 148 12.57 -2.40 -5.01
C ASN A 148 11.05 -2.30 -4.99
N TYR A 149 10.44 -2.88 -3.97
CA TYR A 149 8.99 -2.92 -3.82
C TYR A 149 8.60 -2.66 -2.37
N ILE A 150 7.35 -2.29 -2.17
CA ILE A 150 6.73 -2.12 -0.87
C ILE A 150 5.49 -3.02 -0.77
N ASP A 151 5.28 -3.60 0.40
CA ASP A 151 4.06 -4.34 0.70
C ASP A 151 3.65 -4.22 2.17
N SER A 152 2.37 -4.46 2.45
CA SER A 152 1.86 -4.63 3.80
C SER A 152 1.38 -6.05 4.00
N SER A 153 2.04 -6.82 4.86
CA SER A 153 1.69 -8.23 5.06
C SER A 153 1.63 -8.66 6.53
N ARG A 154 0.74 -9.61 6.82
CA ARG A 154 0.61 -10.23 8.14
C ARG A 154 1.91 -10.89 8.61
N LEU A 155 2.58 -11.63 7.72
CA LEU A 155 3.85 -12.31 8.03
C LEU A 155 5.00 -11.31 8.24
N GLY A 156 5.03 -10.23 7.47
CA GLY A 156 5.99 -9.14 7.64
C GLY A 156 5.72 -8.26 8.87
N GLY A 157 4.53 -8.38 9.48
CA GLY A 157 4.08 -7.56 10.60
C GLY A 157 3.59 -6.16 10.20
N GLY A 158 3.46 -5.85 8.91
CA GLY A 158 3.11 -4.52 8.45
C GLY A 158 3.78 -4.12 7.16
N VAL A 159 3.87 -2.82 6.96
CA VAL A 159 4.44 -2.18 5.77
C VAL A 159 5.96 -2.27 5.79
N LYS A 160 6.53 -2.83 4.74
CA LYS A 160 7.98 -2.92 4.55
C LYS A 160 8.38 -2.69 3.11
N THR A 161 9.46 -1.93 2.93
CA THR A 161 10.21 -1.88 1.68
C THR A 161 11.22 -3.04 1.64
N ASN A 162 11.26 -3.75 0.53
CA ASN A 162 12.15 -4.89 0.29
C ASN A 162 12.70 -4.84 -1.14
N SER A 163 13.63 -5.73 -1.45
CA SER A 163 14.16 -5.88 -2.80
C SER A 163 14.42 -7.33 -3.19
N PHE A 164 14.41 -7.59 -4.49
CA PHE A 164 14.80 -8.87 -5.07
C PHE A 164 15.53 -8.67 -6.40
N SER A 165 16.29 -9.68 -6.84
CA SER A 165 16.91 -9.70 -8.16
C SER A 165 16.03 -10.41 -9.17
N LEU A 166 15.80 -9.83 -10.35
CA LEU A 166 15.09 -10.46 -11.47
C LEU A 166 15.78 -11.74 -11.95
N LEU A 167 17.12 -11.79 -11.89
CA LEU A 167 17.89 -12.95 -12.34
C LEU A 167 17.73 -14.16 -11.41
N LYS A 168 17.50 -13.90 -10.11
CA LYS A 168 17.31 -14.92 -9.07
C LYS A 168 16.28 -14.43 -8.06
N PRO A 169 14.98 -14.46 -8.40
CA PRO A 169 13.94 -13.99 -7.50
C PRO A 169 13.91 -14.85 -6.24
N ASN A 170 14.03 -14.23 -5.07
CA ASN A 170 13.83 -14.87 -3.77
C ASN A 170 12.37 -14.77 -3.30
N ILE A 171 11.48 -14.32 -4.17
CA ILE A 171 10.05 -14.18 -3.92
C ILE A 171 9.25 -14.96 -4.96
N LYS A 172 8.05 -15.42 -4.58
CA LYS A 172 7.09 -15.99 -5.54
C LYS A 172 6.49 -14.87 -6.38
N ILE A 173 6.35 -15.06 -7.69
CA ILE A 173 5.68 -14.12 -8.60
C ILE A 173 4.57 -14.91 -9.29
N ASP A 174 3.32 -14.64 -8.92
CA ASP A 174 2.16 -15.28 -9.55
C ASP A 174 1.75 -14.55 -10.85
N GLY A 175 2.11 -13.27 -10.96
CA GLY A 175 1.88 -12.45 -12.13
C GLY A 175 2.34 -11.01 -11.89
N VAL A 176 2.61 -10.30 -12.99
CA VAL A 176 3.01 -8.89 -12.98
C VAL A 176 2.00 -8.12 -13.80
N PHE A 177 1.53 -6.98 -13.27
CA PHE A 177 0.44 -6.22 -13.85
C PHE A 177 0.79 -4.75 -13.95
N ARG A 178 0.38 -4.14 -15.06
CA ARG A 178 0.56 -2.72 -15.35
C ARG A 178 -0.79 -2.09 -15.62
N LEU A 179 -1.01 -0.88 -15.11
CA LEU A 179 -2.19 -0.10 -15.44
C LEU A 179 -2.28 0.15 -16.96
N THR A 180 -3.43 -0.15 -17.55
CA THR A 180 -3.66 -0.16 -19.01
C THR A 180 -3.83 1.22 -19.62
N SER A 181 -4.31 2.21 -18.85
CA SER A 181 -4.39 3.61 -19.29
C SER A 181 -4.81 4.50 -18.11
N LEU A 182 -4.05 5.58 -17.88
CA LEU A 182 -4.40 6.63 -16.92
C LEU A 182 -5.53 7.56 -17.40
N GLN A 183 -5.98 7.39 -18.65
CA GLN A 183 -6.99 8.23 -19.30
C GLN A 183 -8.37 7.57 -19.40
N SER A 184 -8.53 6.32 -18.92
CA SER A 184 -9.75 5.54 -19.12
C SER A 184 -10.46 5.14 -17.82
N ILE A 185 -10.21 5.86 -16.72
CA ILE A 185 -11.10 5.78 -15.55
C ILE A 185 -12.22 6.81 -15.79
N PRO A 186 -13.47 6.39 -16.00
CA PRO A 186 -14.59 7.32 -16.06
C PRO A 186 -14.74 8.01 -14.70
N ASP A 187 -15.10 9.29 -14.73
CA ASP A 187 -15.19 10.25 -13.61
C ASP A 187 -13.91 10.98 -13.18
N ILE A 188 -13.28 11.66 -14.14
CA ILE A 188 -12.73 13.00 -13.86
C ILE A 188 -13.38 13.97 -14.85
N SER A 189 -14.58 14.45 -14.51
CA SER A 189 -15.09 15.69 -15.06
C SER A 189 -14.21 16.82 -14.53
N ALA A 190 -13.41 17.42 -15.40
CA ALA A 190 -12.78 18.69 -15.13
C ALA A 190 -13.88 19.76 -15.07
N ASP A 191 -14.03 20.38 -13.91
CA ASP A 191 -14.47 21.78 -13.79
C ASP A 191 -13.22 22.68 -13.80
#